data_AF-A0A1G1KC28-F1
#
_entry.id   AF-A0A1G1KC28-F1
#
_cell.length_a   1.000
_cell.length_b   1.000
_cell.length_c   1.000
_cell.angle_alpha   90.00
_cell.angle_beta   90.00
_cell.angle_gamma   90.00
#
_symmetry.space_group_name_H-M   'P 1'
#
loop_
_entity.id
_entity.type
_entity.pdbx_description
1 polymer ?
#
loop_
_entity_poly.entity_id
_entity_poly.type
_entity_poly.pdbx_seq_one_letter_code
_entity_poly.pdbx_strand_id
1 'polypeptide(L)'
;MAAVWLAVFLPAAAAEAKEIPYAGSGLRDPFENLDPLPAQEKAGPAAKGFTPVLEGVLWNTEPPRAIISGQIVQVGSRVGTAEVIKIEKHGVTLVYNGKETLLSRKGEMTK
;
A
#
# COMPACT_ATOMS: atom_id res chain seq x y z
N MET A 1 -42.28 -78.04 -10.34
CA MET A 1 -42.07 -76.65 -10.76
C MET A 1 -40.78 -76.17 -10.12
N ALA A 2 -39.71 -75.97 -10.91
CA ALA A 2 -38.41 -75.54 -10.39
C ALA A 2 -38.27 -74.03 -10.59
N ALA A 3 -38.09 -73.29 -9.50
CA ALA A 3 -37.84 -71.86 -9.53
C ALA A 3 -36.36 -71.60 -9.84
N VAL A 4 -36.09 -71.03 -11.01
CA VAL A 4 -34.75 -70.56 -11.39
C VAL A 4 -34.58 -69.17 -10.82
N TRP A 5 -33.63 -69.00 -9.90
CA TRP A 5 -33.25 -67.70 -9.36
C TRP A 5 -32.11 -67.14 -10.20
N LEU A 6 -32.38 -66.08 -10.94
CA LEU A 6 -31.38 -65.37 -11.75
C LEU A 6 -30.69 -64.34 -10.85
N ALA A 7 -29.46 -64.62 -10.43
CA ALA A 7 -28.64 -63.65 -9.71
C ALA A 7 -28.05 -62.64 -10.71
N VAL A 8 -28.54 -61.40 -10.69
CA VAL A 8 -27.98 -60.29 -11.47
C VAL A 8 -26.74 -59.79 -10.72
N PHE A 9 -25.57 -59.94 -11.34
CA PHE A 9 -24.31 -59.45 -10.81
C PHE A 9 -24.11 -58.00 -11.27
N LEU A 10 -24.21 -57.05 -10.35
CA LEU A 10 -23.96 -55.63 -10.61
C LEU A 10 -22.46 -55.35 -10.41
N PRO A 11 -21.68 -54.95 -11.44
CA PRO A 11 -20.29 -54.60 -11.20
C PRO A 11 -20.26 -53.20 -10.60
N ALA A 12 -20.00 -53.12 -9.29
CA ALA A 12 -19.66 -51.88 -8.62
C ALA A 12 -18.24 -51.45 -9.04
N ALA A 13 -18.12 -50.81 -10.20
CA ALA A 13 -16.88 -50.15 -10.61
C ALA A 13 -16.76 -48.81 -9.85
N ALA A 14 -16.33 -48.88 -8.60
CA ALA A 14 -15.87 -47.71 -7.86
C ALA A 14 -14.51 -47.29 -8.46
N ALA A 15 -14.51 -46.19 -9.22
CA ALA A 15 -13.26 -45.56 -9.64
C ALA A 15 -12.55 -45.01 -8.40
N GLU A 16 -11.36 -45.52 -8.10
CA GLU A 16 -10.53 -44.99 -7.01
C GLU A 16 -10.18 -43.52 -7.30
N ALA A 17 -10.59 -42.63 -6.41
CA ALA A 17 -10.13 -41.26 -6.41
C ALA A 17 -8.65 -41.24 -6.03
N LYS A 18 -7.79 -40.97 -7.01
CA LYS A 18 -6.35 -40.89 -6.81
C LYS A 18 -6.04 -39.60 -6.04
N GLU A 19 -5.80 -39.71 -4.74
CA GLU A 19 -5.43 -38.60 -3.89
C GLU A 19 -4.08 -38.05 -4.35
N ILE A 20 -4.04 -36.77 -4.76
CA ILE A 20 -2.79 -36.10 -5.11
C ILE A 20 -2.16 -35.66 -3.79
N PRO A 21 -1.06 -36.29 -3.33
CA PRO A 21 -0.44 -35.89 -2.08
C PRO A 21 0.08 -34.45 -2.20
N TYR A 22 -0.28 -33.59 -1.25
CA TYR A 22 0.29 -32.26 -1.14
C TYR A 22 1.75 -32.37 -0.67
N ALA A 23 2.65 -32.52 -1.64
CA ALA A 23 4.07 -32.33 -1.40
C ALA A 23 4.32 -30.82 -1.31
N GLY A 24 4.48 -30.28 -0.11
CA GLY A 24 4.83 -28.86 0.14
C GLY A 24 6.20 -28.43 -0.42
N SER A 25 6.74 -29.16 -1.39
CA SER A 25 7.96 -28.85 -2.13
C SER A 25 7.60 -27.94 -3.31
N GLY A 26 7.40 -26.67 -2.99
CA GLY A 26 7.06 -25.64 -3.95
C GLY A 26 7.09 -24.30 -3.27
N LEU A 27 8.18 -24.00 -2.55
CA LEU A 27 8.46 -22.66 -2.03
C LEU A 27 8.82 -21.74 -3.21
N ARG A 28 7.88 -21.59 -4.13
CA ARG A 28 7.96 -20.63 -5.21
C ARG A 28 7.72 -19.29 -4.56
N ASP A 29 8.76 -18.48 -4.47
CA ASP A 29 8.65 -17.15 -3.90
C ASP A 29 7.67 -16.35 -4.78
N PRO A 30 6.50 -15.95 -4.26
CA PRO A 30 5.54 -15.17 -5.04
C PRO A 30 6.07 -13.78 -5.42
N PHE A 31 7.25 -13.39 -4.93
CA PHE A 31 7.90 -12.11 -5.15
C PHE A 31 9.10 -12.17 -6.11
N GLU A 32 9.40 -13.33 -6.70
CA GLU A 32 10.52 -13.51 -7.66
C GLU A 32 10.44 -12.60 -8.90
N ASN A 33 9.24 -12.14 -9.27
CA ASN A 33 9.00 -11.30 -10.46
C ASN A 33 8.39 -9.96 -10.11
N LEU A 34 8.77 -9.35 -8.99
CA LEU A 34 8.42 -7.96 -8.73
C LEU A 34 9.34 -7.06 -9.57
N ASP A 35 8.77 -6.37 -10.56
CA ASP A 35 9.45 -5.25 -11.18
C ASP A 35 9.85 -4.25 -10.09
N PRO A 36 11.05 -3.66 -10.16
CA PRO A 36 11.43 -2.61 -9.23
C PRO A 36 10.38 -1.51 -9.30
N LEU A 37 9.80 -1.17 -8.15
CA LEU A 37 8.85 -0.05 -8.07
C LEU A 37 9.51 1.15 -8.74
N PRO A 38 8.81 1.83 -9.67
CA PRO A 38 9.37 2.99 -10.33
C PRO A 38 9.86 3.94 -9.25
N ALA A 39 11.13 4.33 -9.32
CA ALA A 39 11.69 5.33 -8.42
C ALA A 39 10.75 6.54 -8.48
N GLN A 40 10.18 6.94 -7.33
CA GLN A 40 9.27 8.08 -7.27
C GLN A 40 9.89 9.25 -8.03
N GLU A 41 9.29 9.56 -9.17
CA GLU A 41 9.78 10.61 -10.06
C GLU A 41 9.79 11.93 -9.29
N LYS A 42 10.93 12.61 -9.39
CA LYS A 42 11.11 13.94 -8.81
C LYS A 42 9.96 14.86 -9.21
N ALA A 43 9.47 15.59 -8.22
CA ALA A 43 8.46 16.63 -8.26
C ALA A 43 8.16 17.18 -9.68
N GLY A 44 6.96 16.86 -10.17
CA GLY A 44 6.37 17.57 -11.30
C GLY A 44 6.25 19.07 -11.01
N PRO A 45 6.28 19.93 -12.04
CA PRO A 45 6.21 21.37 -11.88
C PRO A 45 4.93 21.79 -11.14
N ALA A 46 5.08 22.66 -10.16
CA ALA A 46 3.97 23.19 -9.38
C ALA A 46 2.95 23.87 -10.31
N ALA A 47 1.80 23.20 -10.51
CA ALA A 47 0.69 23.79 -11.22
C ALA A 47 0.25 25.08 -10.50
N LYS A 48 -0.02 26.14 -11.27
CA LYS A 48 -0.56 27.40 -10.74
C LYS A 48 -1.86 27.09 -9.99
N GLY A 49 -1.84 27.28 -8.66
CA GLY A 49 -2.94 26.91 -7.75
C GLY A 49 -2.60 25.85 -6.71
N PHE A 50 -1.32 25.62 -6.40
CA PHE A 50 -0.91 24.62 -5.42
C PHE A 50 -1.38 24.97 -4.00
N THR A 51 -2.42 24.26 -3.54
CA THR A 51 -2.79 24.22 -2.12
C THR A 51 -2.15 22.97 -1.52
N PRO A 52 -1.12 23.10 -0.66
CA PRO A 52 -0.48 21.94 -0.05
C PRO A 52 -1.47 21.18 0.81
N VAL A 53 -1.53 19.85 0.66
CA VAL A 53 -2.37 18.97 1.48
C VAL A 53 -1.46 18.05 2.27
N LEU A 54 -1.54 18.10 3.59
CA LEU A 54 -0.81 17.18 4.46
C LEU A 54 -1.51 15.82 4.48
N GLU A 55 -0.85 14.81 3.94
CA GLU A 55 -1.36 13.44 3.89
C GLU A 55 -0.86 12.60 5.07
N GLY A 56 0.38 12.81 5.48
CA GLY A 56 0.98 12.07 6.59
C GLY A 56 2.24 12.70 7.15
N VAL A 57 2.56 12.34 8.39
CA VAL A 57 3.78 12.75 9.08
C VAL A 57 4.46 11.55 9.72
N LEU A 58 5.75 11.38 9.42
CA LEU A 58 6.66 10.43 10.04
C LEU A 58 7.61 11.22 10.96
N TRP A 59 7.19 11.37 12.21
CA TRP A 59 7.91 12.19 13.20
C TRP A 59 8.92 11.39 14.05
N ASN A 60 8.75 10.07 14.16
CA ASN A 60 9.63 9.19 14.95
C ASN A 60 10.78 8.60 14.12
N THR A 61 11.25 9.34 13.10
CA THR A 61 12.38 8.96 12.26
C THR A 61 13.43 10.04 12.30
N GLU A 62 14.70 9.67 12.13
CA GLU A 62 15.81 10.61 12.05
C GLU A 62 16.44 10.56 10.65
N PRO A 63 16.28 11.58 9.80
CA PRO A 63 15.51 12.81 10.01
C PRO A 63 13.97 12.59 9.87
N PRO A 64 13.14 13.48 10.45
CA PRO A 64 11.69 13.41 10.31
C PRO A 64 11.26 13.67 8.86
N ARG A 65 10.16 13.03 8.44
CA ARG A 65 9.63 13.13 7.08
C ARG A 65 8.14 13.45 7.10
N ALA A 66 7.65 14.11 6.05
CA ALA A 66 6.22 14.33 5.85
C ALA A 66 5.84 14.02 4.40
N ILE A 67 4.56 13.78 4.17
CA ILE A 67 3.99 13.56 2.85
C ILE A 67 3.03 14.71 2.57
N ILE A 68 3.39 15.57 1.62
CA ILE A 68 2.60 16.74 1.21
C ILE A 68 2.27 16.59 -0.26
N SER A 69 0.99 16.51 -0.60
CA SER A 69 0.50 16.38 -1.99
C SER A 69 1.21 15.25 -2.76
N GLY A 70 1.29 14.06 -2.15
CA GLY A 70 1.98 12.88 -2.69
C GLY A 70 3.51 12.91 -2.66
N GLN A 71 4.14 14.01 -2.22
CA GLN A 71 5.60 14.14 -2.17
C GLN A 71 6.15 13.90 -0.78
N ILE A 72 7.16 13.04 -0.68
CA ILE A 72 7.92 12.83 0.55
C ILE A 72 8.91 13.98 0.72
N VAL A 73 8.78 14.73 1.80
CA VAL A 73 9.53 15.95 2.07
C VAL A 73 10.22 15.87 3.43
N GLN A 74 11.32 16.61 3.56
CA GLN A 74 12.12 16.75 4.78
C GLN A 74 12.23 18.23 5.17
N VAL A 75 12.76 18.52 6.35
CA VAL A 75 13.08 19.89 6.74
C VAL A 75 14.06 20.50 5.73
N GLY A 76 13.79 21.73 5.27
CA GLY A 76 14.50 22.42 4.19
C GLY A 76 14.04 22.05 2.78
N SER A 77 13.13 21.09 2.61
CA SER A 77 12.54 20.79 1.30
C SER A 77 11.54 21.86 0.89
N ARG A 78 11.38 22.08 -0.43
CA ARG A 78 10.37 22.98 -0.98
C ARG A 78 9.25 22.21 -1.65
N VAL A 79 8.02 22.67 -1.43
CA VAL A 79 6.80 22.12 -2.04
C VAL A 79 6.08 23.28 -2.73
N GLY A 80 6.21 23.34 -4.05
CA GLY A 80 5.79 24.52 -4.81
C GLY A 80 6.57 25.77 -4.39
N THR A 81 5.86 26.78 -3.87
CA THR A 81 6.46 28.02 -3.35
C THR A 81 6.59 28.03 -1.82
N ALA A 82 6.21 26.94 -1.14
CA ALA A 82 6.35 26.80 0.31
C ALA A 82 7.65 26.09 0.68
N GLU A 83 8.29 26.50 1.78
CA GLU A 83 9.47 25.85 2.35
C GLU A 83 9.13 25.18 3.68
N VAL A 84 9.56 23.92 3.85
CA VAL A 84 9.34 23.15 5.09
C VAL A 84 10.38 23.56 6.12
N ILE A 85 9.94 24.20 7.21
CA ILE A 85 10.86 24.64 8.27
C ILE A 85 10.82 23.73 9.50
N LYS A 86 9.72 23.02 9.74
CA LYS A 86 9.58 22.13 10.90
C LYS A 86 8.59 21.01 10.63
N ILE A 87 8.90 19.81 11.09
CA ILE A 87 8.01 18.65 11.03
C ILE A 87 7.79 18.17 12.47
N GLU A 88 6.53 18.13 12.90
CA GLU A 88 6.12 17.72 14.25
C GLU A 88 5.04 16.64 14.18
N LYS A 89 4.78 15.97 15.31
CA LYS A 89 3.80 14.88 15.40
C LYS A 89 2.42 15.22 14.82
N HIS A 90 1.97 16.45 15.01
CA HIS A 90 0.61 16.89 14.68
C HIS A 90 0.52 17.76 13.43
N GLY A 91 1.65 18.11 12.81
CA GLY A 91 1.64 19.01 11.67
C GLY A 91 3.01 19.38 11.14
N VAL A 92 3.00 20.14 10.05
CA VAL A 92 4.20 20.62 9.37
C VAL A 92 4.12 22.13 9.29
N THR A 93 5.15 22.82 9.77
CA THR A 93 5.26 24.27 9.64
C THR A 93 5.93 24.60 8.32
N LEU A 94 5.23 25.38 7.51
CA LEU A 94 5.65 25.80 6.18
C LEU A 94 5.80 27.32 6.15
N VAL A 95 6.77 27.84 5.40
CA VAL A 95 6.83 29.26 5.04
C VAL A 95 6.30 29.43 3.64
N TYR A 96 5.19 30.16 3.49
CA TYR A 96 4.58 30.48 2.20
C TYR A 96 4.46 32.00 2.06
N ASN A 97 5.05 32.57 1.02
CA ASN A 97 5.08 34.03 0.78
C ASN A 97 5.60 34.83 2.00
N GLY A 98 6.59 34.29 2.73
CA GLY A 98 7.18 34.92 3.91
C GLY A 98 6.32 34.85 5.18
N LYS A 99 5.19 34.13 5.17
CA LYS A 99 4.39 33.84 6.36
C LYS A 99 4.52 32.39 6.77
N GLU A 100 4.70 32.16 8.06
CA GLU A 100 4.61 30.82 8.63
C GLU A 100 3.15 30.36 8.67
N THR A 101 2.90 29.14 8.22
CA THR A 101 1.58 28.50 8.23
C THR A 101 1.75 27.08 8.74
N LEU A 102 0.98 26.73 9.77
CA LEU A 102 0.88 25.37 10.24
C LEU A 102 -0.06 24.58 9.32
N LEU A 103 0.45 23.55 8.68
CA LEU A 103 -0.34 22.60 7.92
C LEU A 103 -0.69 21.41 8.81
N SER A 104 -1.98 21.24 9.07
CA SER A 104 -2.54 20.09 9.80
C SER A 104 -3.32 19.19 8.84
N ARG A 105 -3.61 17.97 9.27
CA ARG A 105 -4.39 17.01 8.47
C ARG A 105 -5.83 17.51 8.33
N LYS A 106 -6.32 17.59 7.09
CA LYS A 106 -7.71 17.99 6.79
C LYS A 106 -8.69 16.97 7.40
N GLY A 107 -9.19 17.27 8.59
CA GLY A 107 -10.00 16.37 9.43
C GLY A 107 -9.91 16.69 10.92
N GLU A 108 -8.81 17.29 11.37
CA GLU A 108 -8.68 17.86 12.72
C GLU A 108 -9.18 19.32 12.76
N MET A 109 -10.40 19.54 12.25
CA MET A 109 -11.14 20.75 12.60
C MET A 109 -11.60 20.52 14.04
N THR A 110 -10.85 21.05 15.00
CA THR A 110 -11.24 21.13 16.42
C THR A 110 -12.69 21.61 16.51
N LYS A 111 -13.57 20.75 17.03
CA LYS A 111 -14.86 21.19 17.57
C LYS A 111 -14.64 22.08 18.79
#